data_AF-A0A2I1IKD0-F1
#
_entry.id   AF-A0A2I1IKD0-F1
#
_cell.length_a   1.000
_cell.length_b   1.000
_cell.length_c   1.000
_cell.angle_alpha   90.00
_cell.angle_beta   90.00
_cell.angle_gamma   90.00
#
_symmetry.space_group_name_H-M   'P 1'
#
loop_
_entity.id
_entity.type
_entity.pdbx_description
1 polymer ?
#
loop_
_entity_poly.entity_id
_entity_poly.type
_entity_poly.pdbx_seq_one_letter_code
_entity_poly.pdbx_strand_id
1 'polypeptide(L)'
;MLTINVTKKLTNTEIKSTVNPARGASIGRVSVPLLRHEVGDVLRMIRQSQGRTLREVSAQAQVSLGYLSEVERGQKEASSELLEAICQALELPMATLLREVADRFALAEGVGLPAMPMSLHV
;
A
#
# COMPACT_ATOMS: atom_id res chain seq x y z
N MET A 1 19.27 -10.89 13.22
CA MET A 1 19.10 -9.61 12.50
C MET A 1 18.73 -9.97 11.06
N LEU A 2 17.45 -10.02 10.73
CA LEU A 2 16.99 -10.53 9.42
C LEU A 2 16.64 -9.34 8.52
N THR A 3 17.51 -9.03 7.56
CA THR A 3 17.29 -7.99 6.56
C THR A 3 16.35 -8.53 5.48
N ILE A 4 15.12 -8.00 5.40
CA ILE A 4 14.15 -8.42 4.40
C ILE A 4 14.53 -7.79 3.05
N ASN A 5 15.23 -8.55 2.20
CA ASN A 5 15.54 -8.18 0.82
C ASN A 5 14.29 -8.36 -0.07
N VAL A 6 13.50 -7.31 -0.26
CA VAL A 6 12.44 -7.27 -1.27
C VAL A 6 13.00 -6.72 -2.59
N THR A 7 13.81 -7.53 -3.27
CA THR A 7 14.19 -7.32 -4.68
C THR A 7 14.21 -8.66 -5.40
N LYS A 8 13.03 -9.18 -5.75
CA LYS A 8 12.90 -10.15 -6.83
C LYS A 8 11.80 -9.73 -7.79
N LYS A 9 12.24 -9.13 -8.89
CA LYS A 9 11.55 -9.12 -10.17
C LYS A 9 11.13 -10.54 -10.54
N LEU A 10 9.84 -10.77 -10.78
CA LEU A 10 9.36 -11.68 -11.81
C LEU A 10 8.79 -10.77 -12.92
N THR A 11 9.61 -10.35 -13.89
CA THR A 11 9.70 -10.95 -15.23
C THR A 11 8.33 -11.24 -15.86
N ASN A 12 7.85 -10.20 -16.53
CA ASN A 12 6.84 -10.23 -17.56
C ASN A 12 7.25 -11.19 -18.70
N THR A 13 6.59 -12.33 -18.84
CA THR A 13 6.52 -13.13 -20.09
C THR A 13 5.36 -14.12 -19.94
N GLU A 14 4.16 -13.73 -20.42
CA GLU A 14 3.30 -14.55 -21.27
C GLU A 14 2.02 -13.80 -21.61
N ILE A 15 1.95 -13.37 -22.86
CA ILE A 15 0.77 -12.88 -23.55
C ILE A 15 -0.07 -14.10 -23.95
N LYS A 16 -1.37 -14.10 -23.65
CA LYS A 16 -2.40 -14.65 -24.56
C LYS A 16 -3.79 -14.13 -24.25
N SER A 17 -4.17 -13.14 -25.07
CA SER A 17 -5.49 -12.85 -25.62
C SER A 17 -6.63 -13.85 -25.34
N THR A 18 -7.61 -13.40 -24.57
CA THR A 18 -9.05 -13.61 -24.83
C THR A 18 -9.81 -12.34 -24.41
N VAL A 19 -9.63 -11.26 -25.18
CA VAL A 19 -10.41 -10.03 -24.99
C VAL A 19 -11.83 -10.29 -25.50
N ASN A 20 -12.80 -10.37 -24.57
CA ASN A 20 -14.22 -10.37 -24.88
C ASN A 20 -14.68 -8.90 -25.10
N PRO A 21 -15.15 -8.51 -26.30
CA PRO A 21 -15.35 -7.10 -26.66
C PRO A 21 -16.70 -6.48 -26.22
N ALA A 22 -17.40 -7.06 -25.23
CA ALA A 22 -18.79 -6.68 -24.92
C ALA A 22 -19.03 -6.01 -23.55
N ARG A 23 -18.17 -5.06 -23.12
CA ARG A 23 -18.56 -4.07 -22.09
C ARG A 23 -18.06 -2.68 -22.49
N GLY A 24 -19.02 -1.76 -22.57
CA GLY A 24 -18.95 -0.48 -23.25
C GLY A 24 -17.79 0.42 -22.85
N ALA A 25 -17.32 1.16 -23.85
CA ALA A 25 -16.38 2.25 -23.74
C ALA A 25 -16.87 3.30 -22.71
N SER A 26 -16.11 3.41 -21.61
CA SER A 26 -15.75 4.73 -21.11
C SER A 26 -14.27 4.86 -21.45
N ILE A 27 -13.90 5.92 -22.17
CA ILE A 27 -12.50 6.35 -22.21
C ILE A 27 -12.20 6.68 -20.76
N GLY A 28 -11.57 5.73 -20.05
CA GLY A 28 -11.49 5.72 -18.61
C GLY A 28 -10.81 7.00 -18.17
N ARG A 29 -11.55 7.85 -17.46
CA ARG A 29 -10.91 8.90 -16.65
C ARG A 29 -9.87 8.15 -15.82
N VAL A 30 -8.63 8.62 -15.85
CA VAL A 30 -7.63 8.23 -14.87
C VAL A 30 -8.26 8.55 -13.51
N SER A 31 -8.82 7.52 -12.86
CA SER A 31 -9.49 7.69 -11.58
C SER A 31 -8.38 7.68 -10.56
N VAL A 32 -7.97 8.87 -10.14
CA VAL A 32 -6.99 9.03 -9.07
C VAL A 32 -7.48 8.23 -7.87
N PRO A 33 -6.70 7.23 -7.38
CA PRO A 33 -7.11 6.43 -6.25
C PRO A 33 -7.26 7.32 -5.01
N LEU A 34 -8.14 6.92 -4.09
CA LEU A 34 -8.29 7.64 -2.83
C LEU A 34 -7.16 7.24 -1.89
N LEU A 35 -6.58 8.23 -1.19
CA LEU A 35 -5.43 8.02 -0.32
C LEU A 35 -5.65 6.87 0.69
N ARG A 36 -6.81 6.83 1.34
CA ARG A 36 -7.15 5.75 2.29
C ARG A 36 -7.16 4.35 1.68
N HIS A 37 -7.46 4.20 0.39
CA HIS A 37 -7.44 2.89 -0.25
C HIS A 37 -5.99 2.42 -0.39
N GLU A 38 -5.11 3.27 -0.93
CA GLU A 38 -3.70 2.92 -1.11
C GLU A 38 -2.99 2.71 0.24
N VAL A 39 -3.25 3.57 1.22
CA VAL A 39 -2.75 3.39 2.59
C VAL A 39 -3.23 2.06 3.17
N GLY A 40 -4.53 1.78 3.10
CA GLY A 40 -5.10 0.54 3.61
C GLY A 40 -4.52 -0.72 2.96
N ASP A 41 -4.37 -0.69 1.64
CA ASP A 41 -3.82 -1.81 0.88
C ASP A 41 -2.34 -2.06 1.17
N VAL A 42 -1.53 -1.00 1.36
CA VAL A 42 -0.13 -1.15 1.76
C VAL A 42 -0.02 -1.74 3.16
N LEU A 43 -0.78 -1.22 4.13
CA LEU A 43 -0.80 -1.75 5.50
C LEU A 43 -1.20 -3.23 5.51
N ARG A 44 -2.26 -3.59 4.78
CA ARG A 44 -2.72 -4.96 4.63
C ARG A 44 -1.64 -5.86 4.02
N MET A 45 -1.00 -5.41 2.95
CA MET A 45 0.07 -6.15 2.27
C MET A 45 1.27 -6.41 3.20
N ILE A 46 1.70 -5.41 3.96
CA ILE A 46 2.77 -5.55 4.95
C ILE A 46 2.36 -6.51 6.08
N ARG A 47 1.15 -6.35 6.64
CA ARG A 47 0.66 -7.25 7.69
C ARG A 47 0.64 -8.71 7.22
N GLN A 48 0.13 -8.96 6.01
CA GLN A 48 0.03 -10.30 5.44
C GLN A 48 1.41 -10.88 5.13
N SER A 49 2.36 -10.09 4.63
CA SER A 49 3.73 -10.57 4.37
C SER A 49 4.47 -10.96 5.65
N GLN A 50 4.14 -10.33 6.78
CA GLN A 50 4.61 -10.73 8.12
C GLN A 50 3.90 -11.97 8.68
N GLY A 51 2.87 -12.49 8.01
CA GLY A 51 2.06 -13.62 8.50
C GLY A 51 1.18 -13.28 9.70
N ARG A 52 0.94 -11.99 9.98
CA ARG A 52 0.24 -11.52 11.18
C ARG A 52 -1.26 -11.36 10.94
N THR A 53 -2.04 -11.66 11.96
CA THR A 53 -3.50 -11.52 11.93
C THR A 53 -3.93 -10.09 12.23
N LEU A 54 -5.15 -9.72 11.83
CA LEU A 54 -5.76 -8.45 12.24
C LEU A 54 -5.80 -8.30 13.76
N ARG A 55 -6.08 -9.39 14.50
CA ARG A 55 -6.19 -9.38 15.96
C ARG A 55 -4.86 -9.03 16.63
N GLU A 56 -3.76 -9.59 16.15
CA GLU A 56 -2.42 -9.33 16.69
C GLU A 56 -2.01 -7.87 16.51
N VAL A 57 -2.21 -7.32 15.31
CA VAL A 57 -1.82 -5.94 14.99
C VAL A 57 -2.75 -4.96 15.69
N SER A 58 -4.06 -5.19 15.67
CA SER A 58 -5.02 -4.29 16.33
C SER A 58 -4.78 -4.20 17.83
N ALA A 59 -4.42 -5.32 18.48
CA ALA A 59 -4.09 -5.34 19.89
C ALA A 59 -2.83 -4.51 20.21
N GLN A 60 -1.78 -4.61 19.39
CA GLN A 60 -0.56 -3.82 19.57
C GLN A 60 -0.77 -2.34 19.27
N ALA A 61 -1.54 -2.01 18.23
CA ALA A 61 -1.88 -0.64 17.86
C ALA A 61 -2.92 0.00 18.78
N GLN A 62 -3.45 -0.72 19.79
CA GLN A 62 -4.49 -0.26 20.70
C GLN A 62 -5.75 0.25 19.99
N VAL A 63 -6.13 -0.40 18.88
CA VAL A 63 -7.36 -0.13 18.13
C VAL A 63 -8.24 -1.37 18.08
N SER A 64 -9.53 -1.18 17.76
CA SER A 64 -10.40 -2.34 17.56
C SER A 64 -10.03 -3.11 16.28
N LEU A 65 -10.23 -4.42 16.30
CA LEU A 65 -10.04 -5.28 15.12
C LEU A 65 -10.90 -4.81 13.95
N GLY A 66 -12.15 -4.42 14.23
CA GLY A 66 -13.07 -3.88 13.23
C GLY A 66 -12.54 -2.58 12.60
N TYR A 67 -12.01 -1.67 13.42
CA TYR A 67 -11.44 -0.42 12.92
C TYR A 67 -10.24 -0.68 11.99
N LEU A 68 -9.29 -1.54 12.39
CA LEU A 68 -8.15 -1.90 11.53
C LEU A 68 -8.62 -2.55 10.21
N SER A 69 -9.64 -3.42 10.27
CA SER A 69 -10.24 -4.02 9.07
C SER A 69 -10.86 -2.96 8.15
N GLU A 70 -11.58 -1.99 8.68
CA GLU A 70 -12.14 -0.89 7.89
C GLU A 70 -11.05 -0.01 7.26
N VAL A 71 -9.96 0.27 7.98
CA VAL A 71 -8.80 1.00 7.47
C VAL A 71 -8.11 0.23 6.35
N GLU A 72 -7.86 -1.07 6.51
CA GLU A 72 -7.22 -1.91 5.48
C GLU A 72 -8.06 -2.07 4.21
N ARG A 73 -9.37 -1.84 4.29
CA ARG A 73 -10.27 -1.80 3.12
C ARG A 73 -10.49 -0.38 2.61
N GLY A 74 -9.79 0.61 3.18
CA GLY A 74 -9.93 2.04 2.95
C GLY A 74 -11.38 2.53 3.06
N GLN A 75 -12.13 2.05 4.05
CA GLN A 75 -13.45 2.55 4.39
C GLN A 75 -13.41 3.67 5.44
N LYS A 76 -12.27 3.83 6.10
CA LYS A 76 -12.01 4.89 7.08
C LYS A 76 -10.75 5.66 6.69
N GLU A 77 -10.80 6.96 6.91
CA GLU A 77 -9.60 7.79 6.99
C GLU A 77 -9.03 7.62 8.40
N ALA A 78 -7.79 7.15 8.52
CA ALA A 78 -7.10 7.09 9.80
C ALA A 78 -6.52 8.47 10.13
N SER A 79 -6.60 8.89 11.40
CA SER A 79 -5.85 10.08 11.82
C SER A 79 -4.35 9.80 11.72
N SER A 80 -3.52 10.84 11.75
CA SER A 80 -2.06 10.67 11.67
C SER A 80 -1.53 9.85 12.86
N GLU A 81 -2.10 10.05 14.06
CA GLU A 81 -1.75 9.32 15.28
C GLU A 81 -2.14 7.84 15.19
N LEU A 82 -3.32 7.52 14.65
CA LEU A 82 -3.75 6.13 14.46
C LEU A 82 -2.92 5.43 13.38
N LEU A 83 -2.57 6.15 12.31
CA LEU A 83 -1.69 5.62 11.28
C LEU A 83 -0.30 5.33 11.84
N GLU A 84 0.23 6.22 12.67
CA GLU A 84 1.48 6.01 13.39
C GLU A 84 1.41 4.78 14.30
N ALA A 85 0.36 4.63 15.11
CA ALA A 85 0.17 3.48 15.99
C ALA A 85 0.13 2.15 15.22
N ILE A 86 -0.55 2.11 14.07
CA ILE A 86 -0.59 0.92 13.20
C ILE A 86 0.78 0.64 12.58
N CYS A 87 1.49 1.68 12.10
CA CYS A 87 2.84 1.55 11.56
C CYS A 87 3.82 1.01 12.61
N GLN A 88 3.78 1.54 13.83
CA GLN A 88 4.59 1.04 14.95
C GLN A 88 4.25 -0.42 15.27
N ALA A 89 2.97 -0.79 15.33
CA ALA A 89 2.55 -2.16 15.56
C ALA A 89 3.00 -3.12 14.45
N LEU A 90 3.21 -2.63 13.22
CA LEU A 90 3.74 -3.39 12.09
C LEU A 90 5.27 -3.29 11.95
N GLU A 91 5.97 -2.61 12.86
CA GLU A 91 7.41 -2.32 12.73
C GLU A 91 7.75 -1.68 11.36
N LEU A 92 6.83 -0.88 10.83
CA LEU A 92 6.92 -0.22 9.53
C LEU A 92 7.24 1.26 9.71
N PRO A 93 8.37 1.77 9.18
CA PRO A 93 8.63 3.21 9.19
C PRO A 93 7.58 3.98 8.37
N MET A 94 7.06 5.08 8.90
CA MET A 94 6.06 5.93 8.22
C MET A 94 6.52 6.37 6.83
N ALA A 95 7.81 6.73 6.68
CA ALA A 95 8.39 7.10 5.40
C ALA A 95 8.30 5.98 4.35
N THR A 96 8.46 4.71 4.77
CA THR A 96 8.32 3.55 3.90
C THR A 96 6.88 3.38 3.42
N LEU A 97 5.90 3.53 4.32
CA LEU A 97 4.47 3.53 3.94
C LEU A 97 4.18 4.63 2.91
N LEU A 98 4.58 5.86 3.20
CA LEU A 98 4.31 7.01 2.32
C LEU A 98 4.99 6.87 0.97
N ARG A 99 6.20 6.28 0.93
CA ARG A 99 6.91 6.00 -0.32
C ARG A 99 6.16 5.00 -1.19
N GLU A 100 5.74 3.88 -0.62
CA GLU A 100 4.98 2.86 -1.34
C GLU A 100 3.64 3.43 -1.85
N VAL A 101 2.94 4.22 -1.04
CA VAL A 101 1.71 4.90 -1.45
C VAL A 101 1.99 5.87 -2.60
N ALA A 102 3.03 6.69 -2.51
CA ALA A 102 3.41 7.62 -3.58
C ALA A 102 3.73 6.87 -4.89
N ASP A 103 4.48 5.77 -4.83
CA ASP A 103 4.79 4.94 -5.99
C ASP A 103 3.51 4.38 -6.66
N ARG A 104 2.49 4.00 -5.88
CA ARG A 104 1.19 3.53 -6.42
C ARG A 104 0.37 4.63 -7.07
N PHE A 105 0.34 5.83 -6.48
CA PHE A 105 -0.28 7.01 -7.10
C PHE A 105 0.38 7.34 -8.43
N ALA A 106 1.72 7.34 -8.46
CA ALA A 106 2.50 7.60 -9.66
C ALA A 106 2.14 6.62 -10.80
N LEU A 107 2.06 5.33 -10.48
CA LEU A 107 1.63 4.29 -11.42
C LEU A 107 0.20 4.53 -11.90
N ALA A 108 -0.73 4.89 -11.01
CA ALA A 108 -2.12 5.16 -11.38
C ALA A 108 -2.26 6.41 -12.26
N GLU A 109 -1.45 7.45 -12.02
CA GLU A 109 -1.42 8.69 -12.81
C GLU A 109 -0.67 8.54 -14.15
N GLY A 110 0.07 7.44 -14.33
CA GLY A 110 0.96 7.27 -15.48
C GLY A 110 2.17 8.21 -15.44
N VAL A 111 2.54 8.70 -14.25
CA VAL A 111 3.66 9.61 -14.02
C VAL A 111 4.79 8.83 -13.37
N GLY A 112 6.02 8.98 -13.87
CA GLY A 112 7.20 8.50 -13.15
C GLY A 112 7.59 9.50 -12.07
N LEU A 113 7.56 9.12 -10.80
CA LEU A 113 8.14 9.98 -9.75
C LEU A 113 9.63 10.19 -10.03
N PRO A 114 10.14 11.42 -9.97
CA PRO A 114 11.57 11.65 -10.06
C PRO A 114 12.24 10.89 -8.92
N ALA A 115 13.30 10.14 -9.24
CA ALA A 115 14.11 9.49 -8.22
C ALA A 115 14.64 10.58 -7.27
N MET A 116 14.12 10.63 -6.05
CA MET A 116 14.63 11.56 -5.04
C MET A 116 16.10 11.20 -4.83
N PRO A 117 17.06 12.10 -5.14
CA PRO A 117 18.44 11.84 -4.77
C PRO A 117 18.45 11.69 -3.25
N MET A 118 18.94 10.56 -2.76
CA MET A 118 19.27 10.41 -1.34
C MET A 118 20.35 11.45 -1.04
N SER A 119 19.95 12.62 -0.56
CA SER A 119 20.89 13.59 -0.02
C SER A 119 21.55 12.93 1.18
N LEU A 120 22.77 12.43 0.95
CA LEU A 120 23.70 11.95 1.96
C LEU A 120 23.92 13.10 2.94
N HIS A 121 23.20 13.10 4.05
CA HIS A 121 23.61 13.92 5.18
C HIS A 121 24.78 13.19 5.83
N VAL A 122 25.95 13.79 5.60
CA VAL A 122 27.26 13.48 6.19
C VAL A 122 27.17 13.40 7.70
#